data_AF-A0A8S9IGZ7-F1
#
_entry.id   AF-A0A8S9IGZ7-F1
#
_cell.length_a   1.000
_cell.length_b   1.000
_cell.length_c   1.000
_cell.angle_alpha   90.00
_cell.angle_beta   90.00
_cell.angle_gamma   90.00
#
_symmetry.space_group_name_H-M   'P 1'
#
loop_
_entity.id
_entity.type
_entity.pdbx_description
1 polymer ?
#
loop_
_entity_poly.entity_id
_entity_poly.type
_entity_poly.pdbx_seq_one_letter_code
_entity_poly.pdbx_strand_id
1 'polypeptide(L)'
;MASCVINLSALVPYLSFEERLQTNRAIFANDGFPVGSPLRRFENDDAVLKYDDLCLQGFVVQGTLVPQDSGFAEVFRLLDMIEWAYTVLHVWPFCPRIVSELISNLCQCSDGVLVRGTHYWFDPDVINTVMITPHVERSFDWKNCDLSLAISALMGYCCSGWPGFTLTALIAPYQIVYCVCERNWLPGPDTDAKNKLRIRLIYALVNRRYVNFGELVYDQILAMARQFDQEKKIVFPNLIYQVL
;
A
#
# COMPACT_ATOMS: atom_id res chain seq x y z
N MET A 1 -12.60 -25.36 32.83
CA MET A 1 -12.79 -24.23 31.89
C MET A 1 -11.68 -23.23 32.13
N ALA A 2 -10.60 -23.31 31.34
CA ALA A 2 -9.50 -22.37 31.45
C ALA A 2 -9.90 -21.09 30.71
N SER A 3 -10.09 -20.01 31.46
CA SER A 3 -10.20 -18.65 30.94
C SER A 3 -8.89 -18.32 30.21
N CYS A 4 -8.93 -18.26 28.88
CA CYS A 4 -7.84 -17.70 28.10
C CYS A 4 -7.89 -16.17 28.30
N VAL A 5 -7.19 -15.71 29.34
CA VAL A 5 -6.87 -14.29 29.49
C VAL A 5 -5.92 -13.95 28.34
N ILE A 6 -6.45 -13.35 27.28
CA ILE A 6 -5.64 -12.81 26.19
C ILE A 6 -4.74 -11.76 26.82
N ASN A 7 -3.45 -12.07 26.91
CA ASN A 7 -2.47 -11.15 27.44
C ASN A 7 -2.25 -10.03 26.42
N LEU A 8 -2.97 -8.92 26.59
CA LEU A 8 -2.90 -7.72 25.75
C LEU A 8 -1.53 -6.99 25.81
N SER A 9 -0.54 -7.55 26.52
CA SER A 9 0.83 -7.02 26.63
C SER A 9 1.89 -7.79 25.83
N ALA A 10 1.52 -8.90 25.17
CA ALA A 10 2.45 -9.58 24.28
C ALA A 10 2.60 -8.77 22.98
N LEU A 11 3.79 -8.22 22.73
CA LEU A 11 4.15 -7.72 21.39
C LEU A 11 3.85 -8.83 20.38
N VAL A 12 3.07 -8.53 19.34
CA VAL A 12 3.00 -9.41 18.17
C VAL A 12 4.44 -9.53 17.66
N PRO A 13 5.04 -10.74 17.64
CA PRO A 13 6.40 -10.89 17.15
C PRO A 13 6.35 -10.75 15.64
N TYR A 14 6.54 -9.52 15.14
CA TYR A 14 6.76 -9.30 13.73
C TYR A 14 8.03 -10.02 13.31
N LEU A 15 7.99 -10.64 12.13
CA LEU A 15 9.17 -11.15 11.45
C LEU A 15 10.20 -10.04 11.37
N SER A 16 11.46 -10.35 11.61
CA SER A 16 12.54 -9.43 11.27
C SER A 16 12.55 -9.12 9.76
N PHE A 17 13.21 -8.04 9.38
CA PHE A 17 13.41 -7.69 7.98
C PHE A 17 13.99 -8.86 7.17
N GLU A 18 15.02 -9.52 7.72
CA GLU A 18 15.71 -10.62 7.06
C GLU A 18 14.80 -11.84 6.89
N GLU A 19 14.04 -12.21 7.91
CA GLU A 19 13.06 -13.32 7.82
C GLU A 19 11.97 -13.02 6.78
N ARG A 20 11.48 -11.77 6.73
CA ARG A 20 10.50 -11.35 5.70
C ARG A 20 11.10 -11.43 4.30
N LEU A 21 12.33 -10.95 4.12
CA LEU A 21 13.02 -11.00 2.83
C LEU A 21 13.26 -12.44 2.37
N GLN A 22 13.66 -13.32 3.28
CA GLN A 22 13.84 -14.75 2.99
C GLN A 22 12.51 -15.43 2.63
N THR A 23 11.44 -15.12 3.36
CA THR A 23 10.09 -15.63 3.06
C THR A 23 9.65 -15.20 1.66
N ASN A 24 9.79 -13.91 1.33
CA ASN A 24 9.46 -13.39 -0.01
C ASN A 24 10.29 -14.06 -1.11
N ARG A 25 11.60 -14.22 -0.92
CA ARG A 25 12.47 -14.90 -1.89
C ARG A 25 12.07 -16.37 -2.11
N ALA A 26 11.70 -17.08 -1.05
CA ALA A 26 11.30 -18.47 -1.14
C ALA A 26 10.00 -18.67 -1.94
N ILE A 27 9.07 -17.70 -1.85
CA ILE A 27 7.82 -17.70 -2.63
C ILE A 27 8.10 -17.68 -4.14
N PHE A 28 9.07 -16.86 -4.58
CA PHE A 28 9.38 -16.67 -6.00
C PHE A 28 10.52 -17.56 -6.51
N ALA A 29 11.06 -18.48 -5.70
CA ALA A 29 12.20 -19.32 -6.06
C ALA A 29 11.86 -20.47 -7.03
N ASN A 30 10.58 -20.86 -7.14
CA ASN A 30 10.12 -22.00 -7.94
C ASN A 30 9.53 -21.63 -9.29
N ASP A 31 9.27 -20.35 -9.53
CA ASP A 31 8.83 -19.89 -10.84
C ASP A 31 10.08 -19.84 -11.72
N GLY A 32 10.09 -20.66 -12.77
CA GLY A 32 11.18 -20.73 -13.74
C GLY A 32 11.31 -19.43 -14.52
N PHE A 33 11.81 -18.39 -13.86
CA PHE A 33 12.02 -17.08 -14.44
C PHE A 33 13.19 -17.18 -15.40
N PRO A 34 13.00 -16.95 -16.71
CA PRO A 34 14.10 -16.89 -17.62
C PRO A 34 14.99 -15.70 -17.23
N VAL A 35 16.28 -15.96 -17.02
CA VAL A 35 17.29 -14.90 -16.98
C VAL A 35 17.35 -14.33 -18.38
N GLY A 36 16.50 -13.34 -18.67
CA GLY A 36 16.52 -12.69 -19.97
C GLY A 36 17.77 -11.84 -20.14
N SER A 37 18.00 -11.40 -21.36
CA SER A 37 19.12 -10.54 -21.67
C SER A 37 18.95 -9.18 -20.96
N PRO A 38 19.96 -8.69 -20.21
CA PRO A 38 19.95 -7.34 -19.63
C PRO A 38 19.75 -6.21 -20.65
N LEU A 39 19.87 -6.53 -21.95
CA LEU A 39 19.67 -5.61 -23.07
C LEU A 39 18.19 -5.38 -23.39
N ARG A 40 17.27 -6.31 -23.07
CA ARG A 40 15.83 -6.14 -23.33
C ARG A 40 15.15 -5.58 -22.08
N ARG A 41 15.03 -4.25 -22.02
CA ARG A 41 14.44 -3.52 -20.88
C ARG A 41 12.98 -3.14 -21.06
N PHE A 42 12.51 -3.07 -22.30
CA PHE A 42 11.19 -2.55 -22.63
C PHE A 42 10.47 -3.48 -23.61
N GLU A 43 9.15 -3.55 -23.47
CA GLU A 43 8.33 -4.40 -24.35
C GLU A 43 8.18 -3.82 -25.75
N ASN A 44 8.11 -2.50 -25.86
CA ASN A 44 7.92 -1.76 -27.10
C ASN A 44 8.42 -0.31 -26.96
N ASP A 45 8.37 0.44 -28.06
CA ASP A 45 8.80 1.84 -28.11
C ASP A 45 7.96 2.76 -27.21
N ASP A 46 6.66 2.46 -27.02
CA ASP A 46 5.79 3.24 -26.12
C ASP A 46 6.27 3.15 -24.67
N ALA A 47 6.74 1.98 -24.23
CA ALA A 47 7.35 1.81 -22.92
C ALA A 47 8.68 2.56 -22.78
N VAL A 48 9.44 2.72 -23.86
CA VAL A 48 10.67 3.53 -23.85
C VAL A 48 10.33 5.00 -23.63
N LEU A 49 9.41 5.55 -24.43
CA LEU A 49 8.99 6.95 -24.33
C LEU A 49 8.43 7.27 -22.94
N LYS A 50 7.56 6.39 -22.44
CA LYS A 50 6.98 6.54 -21.10
C LYS A 50 8.03 6.44 -20.00
N TYR A 51 9.04 5.58 -20.15
CA TYR A 51 10.13 5.46 -19.19
C TYR A 51 10.94 6.76 -19.07
N ASP A 52 11.26 7.39 -20.20
CA ASP A 52 12.02 8.63 -20.23
C ASP A 52 11.29 9.75 -19.48
N ASP A 53 9.97 9.87 -19.70
CA ASP A 53 9.13 10.82 -18.97
C ASP A 53 9.03 10.48 -17.47
N LEU A 54 8.87 9.20 -17.12
CA LEU A 54 8.82 8.74 -15.72
C LEU A 54 10.13 9.00 -14.97
N CYS A 55 11.27 9.02 -15.65
CA CYS A 55 12.57 9.32 -15.02
C CYS A 55 12.69 10.78 -14.54
N LEU A 56 11.84 11.68 -15.05
CA LEU A 56 11.78 13.07 -14.63
C LEU A 56 10.84 13.30 -13.44
N GLN A 57 10.02 12.30 -13.09
CA GLN A 57 9.01 12.44 -12.05
C GLN A 57 9.56 12.26 -10.64
N GLY A 58 8.94 12.99 -9.71
CA GLY A 58 9.13 12.77 -8.27
C GLY A 58 8.37 11.54 -7.78
N PHE A 59 8.72 11.09 -6.57
CA PHE A 59 8.13 9.92 -5.95
C PHE A 59 7.44 10.28 -4.63
N VAL A 60 6.36 9.56 -4.29
CA VAL A 60 5.73 9.59 -2.96
C VAL A 60 6.30 8.43 -2.16
N VAL A 61 7.28 8.72 -1.31
CA VAL A 61 7.95 7.72 -0.48
C VAL A 61 7.03 7.24 0.64
N GLN A 62 6.95 5.92 0.84
CA GLN A 62 6.17 5.31 1.92
C GLN A 62 6.68 5.73 3.31
N GLY A 63 5.76 5.81 4.26
CA GLY A 63 6.07 6.18 5.64
C GLY A 63 6.25 4.93 6.53
N THR A 64 7.23 4.97 7.42
CA THR A 64 7.52 3.88 8.36
C THR A 64 7.06 4.22 9.77
N LEU A 65 6.53 3.24 10.50
CA LEU A 65 6.32 3.32 11.95
C LEU A 65 7.24 2.35 12.68
N VAL A 66 7.64 2.70 13.90
CA VAL A 66 8.54 1.89 14.73
C VAL A 66 7.72 1.21 15.83
N PRO A 67 7.57 -0.14 15.82
CA PRO A 67 6.78 -0.87 16.83
C PRO A 67 7.20 -0.63 18.28
N GLN A 68 8.48 -0.39 18.50
CA GLN A 68 9.05 -0.21 19.84
C GLN A 68 8.74 1.16 20.43
N ASP A 69 8.25 2.10 19.63
CA ASP A 69 7.82 3.41 20.13
C ASP A 69 6.44 3.30 20.77
N SER A 70 6.40 3.52 22.09
CA SER A 70 5.17 3.53 22.89
C SER A 70 4.10 4.51 22.36
N GLY A 71 4.50 5.58 21.66
CA GLY A 71 3.59 6.53 21.03
C GLY A 71 2.73 5.92 19.92
N PHE A 72 3.15 4.78 19.36
CA PHE A 72 2.42 4.06 18.30
C PHE A 72 1.74 2.78 18.78
N ALA A 73 1.76 2.46 20.08
CA ALA A 73 1.20 1.20 20.58
C ALA A 73 -0.29 1.02 20.21
N GLU A 74 -1.11 2.06 20.33
CA GLU A 74 -2.52 2.00 19.91
C GLU A 74 -2.68 1.83 18.40
N VAL A 75 -1.82 2.49 17.63
CA VAL A 75 -1.83 2.42 16.17
C VAL A 75 -1.47 1.00 15.71
N PHE A 76 -0.45 0.39 16.30
CA PHE A 76 -0.08 -1.00 16.00
C PHE A 76 -1.18 -1.98 16.38
N ARG A 77 -1.88 -1.78 17.52
CA ARG A 77 -3.07 -2.59 17.85
C ARG A 77 -4.14 -2.51 16.77
N LEU A 78 -4.38 -1.33 16.19
CA LEU A 78 -5.31 -1.15 15.07
C LEU A 78 -4.79 -1.80 13.79
N LEU A 79 -3.51 -1.63 13.48
CA LEU A 79 -2.88 -2.20 12.28
C LEU A 79 -2.83 -3.73 12.32
N ASP A 80 -2.61 -4.32 13.49
CA ASP A 80 -2.66 -5.77 13.71
C ASP A 80 -4.08 -6.29 13.60
N MET A 81 -5.06 -5.56 14.15
CA MET A 81 -6.48 -5.92 14.05
C MET A 81 -6.94 -6.01 12.58
N ILE A 82 -6.40 -5.17 11.69
CA ILE A 82 -6.71 -5.20 10.26
C ILE A 82 -5.68 -5.97 9.43
N GLU A 83 -4.65 -6.51 10.09
CA GLU A 83 -3.58 -7.30 9.48
C GLU A 83 -2.76 -6.54 8.41
N TRP A 84 -2.57 -5.22 8.60
CA TRP A 84 -1.83 -4.34 7.66
C TRP A 84 -0.55 -3.77 8.27
N ALA A 85 -0.06 -4.29 9.40
CA ALA A 85 1.15 -3.79 10.06
C ALA A 85 2.37 -3.74 9.13
N TYR A 86 2.55 -4.76 8.28
CA TYR A 86 3.68 -4.84 7.35
C TYR A 86 3.63 -3.82 6.19
N THR A 87 2.53 -3.06 6.06
CA THR A 87 2.43 -1.92 5.12
C THR A 87 3.17 -0.67 5.59
N VAL A 88 3.51 -0.61 6.88
CA VAL A 88 4.29 0.48 7.50
C VAL A 88 5.58 0.00 8.15
N LEU A 89 5.83 -1.31 8.16
CA LEU A 89 7.06 -1.91 8.65
C LEU A 89 7.97 -2.26 7.49
N HIS A 90 9.28 -2.19 7.74
CA HIS A 90 10.29 -2.67 6.81
C HIS A 90 10.22 -1.99 5.43
N VAL A 91 9.79 -0.72 5.38
CA VAL A 91 9.81 0.08 4.15
C VAL A 91 11.25 0.25 3.69
N TRP A 92 11.59 -0.41 2.58
CA TRP A 92 12.95 -0.46 2.07
C TRP A 92 13.22 0.63 1.03
N PRO A 93 14.45 1.18 0.92
CA PRO A 93 14.81 2.05 -0.19
C PRO A 93 14.54 1.40 -1.55
N PHE A 94 14.18 2.20 -2.54
CA PHE A 94 13.90 1.73 -3.90
C PHE A 94 14.92 2.27 -4.89
N CYS A 95 15.06 1.60 -6.03
CA CYS A 95 15.79 2.16 -7.17
C CYS A 95 14.80 2.87 -8.12
N PRO A 96 14.85 4.22 -8.25
CA PRO A 96 13.94 4.96 -9.10
C PRO A 96 13.84 4.42 -10.54
N ARG A 97 14.98 4.07 -11.13
CA ARG A 97 15.04 3.54 -12.50
C ARG A 97 14.32 2.21 -12.66
N ILE A 98 14.34 1.35 -11.65
CA ILE A 98 13.66 0.05 -11.71
C ILE A 98 12.15 0.24 -11.56
N VAL A 99 11.72 1.13 -10.66
CA VAL A 99 10.31 1.48 -10.48
C VAL A 99 9.73 2.09 -11.77
N SER A 100 10.44 3.05 -12.39
CA SER A 100 10.01 3.65 -13.66
C SER A 100 9.97 2.64 -14.80
N GLU A 101 10.92 1.69 -14.86
CA GLU A 101 10.95 0.60 -15.85
C GLU A 101 9.75 -0.34 -15.70
N LEU A 102 9.41 -0.73 -14.47
CA LEU A 102 8.22 -1.54 -14.22
C LEU A 102 6.94 -0.81 -14.66
N ILE A 103 6.77 0.45 -14.25
CA ILE A 103 5.55 1.22 -14.57
C ILE A 103 5.41 1.44 -16.07
N SER A 104 6.52 1.64 -16.79
CA SER A 104 6.46 1.84 -18.24
C SER A 104 6.02 0.57 -18.98
N ASN A 105 6.42 -0.61 -18.49
CA ASN A 105 6.09 -1.92 -19.06
C ASN A 105 4.74 -2.50 -18.56
N LEU A 106 4.20 -2.05 -17.41
CA LEU A 106 3.04 -2.66 -16.75
C LEU A 106 1.80 -2.87 -17.63
N CYS A 107 1.54 -1.96 -18.57
CA CYS A 107 0.36 -2.02 -19.44
C CYS A 107 0.63 -2.68 -20.80
N GLN A 108 1.83 -3.20 -21.02
CA GLN A 108 2.29 -3.63 -22.35
C GLN A 108 2.16 -5.13 -22.60
N CYS A 109 2.02 -5.94 -21.55
CA CYS A 109 1.94 -7.40 -21.64
C CYS A 109 0.91 -7.97 -20.66
N SER A 110 0.28 -9.09 -21.02
CA SER A 110 -0.62 -9.84 -20.14
C SER A 110 0.11 -10.79 -19.20
N ASP A 111 1.33 -11.21 -19.55
CA ASP A 111 2.03 -12.33 -18.92
C ASP A 111 3.09 -11.82 -17.91
N GLY A 112 2.68 -10.87 -17.07
CA GLY A 112 3.55 -10.18 -16.13
C GLY A 112 4.28 -8.98 -16.73
N VAL A 113 5.22 -8.41 -15.96
CA VAL A 113 5.90 -7.16 -16.29
C VAL A 113 7.38 -7.40 -16.53
N LEU A 114 7.85 -7.02 -17.72
CA LEU A 114 9.26 -7.08 -18.06
C LEU A 114 10.06 -6.07 -17.24
N VAL A 115 11.07 -6.53 -16.53
CA VAL A 115 12.07 -5.72 -15.84
C VAL A 115 13.42 -6.41 -15.98
N ARG A 116 14.43 -5.70 -16.48
CA ARG A 116 15.81 -6.21 -16.64
C ARG A 116 15.92 -7.54 -17.41
N GLY A 117 15.07 -7.71 -18.42
CA GLY A 117 15.05 -8.92 -19.25
C GLY A 117 14.15 -10.03 -18.71
N THR A 118 13.65 -9.92 -17.47
CA THR A 118 12.85 -10.95 -16.82
C THR A 118 11.40 -10.49 -16.65
N HIS A 119 10.43 -11.38 -16.90
CA HIS A 119 9.02 -11.12 -16.61
C HIS A 119 8.72 -11.44 -15.15
N TYR A 120 8.17 -10.48 -14.41
CA TYR A 120 7.75 -10.65 -13.03
C TYR A 120 6.22 -10.69 -12.95
N TRP A 121 5.68 -11.60 -12.14
CA TRP A 121 4.29 -11.52 -11.73
C TRP A 121 4.09 -10.27 -10.87
N PHE A 122 3.13 -9.43 -11.25
CA PHE A 122 2.81 -8.22 -10.53
C PHE A 122 1.30 -8.03 -10.54
N ASP A 123 0.64 -8.56 -9.51
CA ASP A 123 -0.81 -8.57 -9.36
C ASP A 123 -1.19 -8.37 -7.86
N PRO A 124 -2.49 -8.20 -7.54
CA PRO A 124 -2.95 -8.04 -6.17
C PRO A 124 -2.49 -9.13 -5.20
N ASP A 125 -2.41 -10.39 -5.62
CA ASP A 125 -2.10 -11.52 -4.74
C ASP A 125 -0.62 -11.61 -4.43
N VAL A 126 0.23 -11.32 -5.43
CA VAL A 126 1.66 -11.12 -5.23
C VAL A 126 1.90 -10.00 -4.23
N ILE A 127 1.22 -8.85 -4.38
CA ILE A 127 1.34 -7.72 -3.46
C ILE A 127 0.89 -8.14 -2.05
N ASN A 128 -0.26 -8.80 -1.91
CA ASN A 128 -0.75 -9.24 -0.62
C ASN A 128 0.24 -10.18 0.08
N THR A 129 0.82 -11.10 -0.69
CA THR A 129 1.80 -12.06 -0.17
C THR A 129 3.07 -11.35 0.33
N VAL A 130 3.67 -10.48 -0.48
CA VAL A 130 4.87 -9.70 -0.12
C VAL A 130 4.63 -8.78 1.07
N MET A 131 3.42 -8.24 1.17
CA MET A 131 2.99 -7.33 2.23
C MET A 131 2.39 -8.03 3.44
N ILE A 132 2.31 -9.37 3.42
CA ILE A 132 1.73 -10.21 4.48
C ILE A 132 0.36 -9.65 4.91
N THR A 133 -0.46 -9.29 3.92
CA THR A 133 -1.84 -8.86 4.12
C THR A 133 -2.81 -9.98 3.72
N PRO A 134 -3.99 -10.05 4.32
CA PRO A 134 -4.95 -11.11 4.03
C PRO A 134 -5.36 -11.11 2.56
N HIS A 135 -5.46 -12.31 1.97
CA HIS A 135 -6.15 -12.46 0.71
C HIS A 135 -7.66 -12.28 0.95
N VAL A 136 -8.26 -11.34 0.24
CA VAL A 136 -9.68 -11.01 0.35
C VAL A 136 -10.29 -11.13 -1.04
N GLU A 137 -11.07 -12.20 -1.27
CA GLU A 137 -11.70 -12.48 -2.57
C GLU A 137 -12.59 -11.34 -3.05
N ARG A 138 -13.35 -10.73 -2.14
CA ARG A 138 -14.25 -9.61 -2.43
C ARG A 138 -14.05 -8.48 -1.45
N SER A 139 -13.40 -7.43 -1.93
CA SER A 139 -13.20 -6.20 -1.16
C SER A 139 -14.54 -5.54 -0.82
N PHE A 140 -14.66 -5.06 0.41
CA PHE A 140 -15.80 -4.27 0.85
C PHE A 140 -15.86 -2.95 0.07
N ASP A 141 -17.07 -2.49 -0.27
CA ASP A 141 -17.28 -1.24 -1.01
C ASP A 141 -17.11 0.00 -0.09
N TRP A 142 -15.88 0.20 0.37
CA TRP A 142 -15.52 1.28 1.28
C TRP A 142 -15.68 2.66 0.64
N LYS A 143 -15.58 2.77 -0.70
CA LYS A 143 -15.69 4.05 -1.42
C LYS A 143 -17.07 4.70 -1.26
N ASN A 144 -18.10 3.87 -1.06
CA ASN A 144 -19.49 4.29 -0.93
C ASN A 144 -20.00 4.30 0.53
N CYS A 145 -19.11 4.14 1.52
CA CYS A 145 -19.46 4.35 2.93
C CYS A 145 -20.07 5.73 3.17
N ASP A 146 -21.05 5.78 4.07
CA ASP A 146 -21.61 7.04 4.58
C ASP A 146 -20.48 7.86 5.23
N LEU A 147 -20.18 8.99 4.60
CA LEU A 147 -19.10 9.88 5.02
C LEU A 147 -19.41 10.56 6.34
N SER A 148 -20.66 10.94 6.60
CA SER A 148 -21.05 11.59 7.85
C SER A 148 -20.94 10.62 9.01
N LEU A 149 -21.36 9.38 8.82
CA LEU A 149 -21.15 8.32 9.81
C LEU A 149 -19.67 8.05 10.05
N ALA A 150 -18.86 8.00 8.98
CA ALA A 150 -17.42 7.79 9.08
C ALA A 150 -16.72 8.90 9.90
N ILE A 151 -17.02 10.17 9.59
CA ILE A 151 -16.50 11.33 10.32
C ILE A 151 -16.92 11.28 11.78
N SER A 152 -18.20 11.04 12.03
CA SER A 152 -18.73 11.00 13.39
C SER A 152 -18.03 9.93 14.23
N ALA A 153 -17.91 8.71 13.70
CA ALA A 153 -17.25 7.61 14.39
C ALA A 153 -15.76 7.89 14.68
N LEU A 154 -15.01 8.41 13.69
CA LEU A 154 -13.57 8.69 13.86
C LEU A 154 -13.28 9.92 14.73
N MET A 155 -14.29 10.73 15.04
CA MET A 155 -14.19 11.90 15.92
C MET A 155 -14.85 11.68 17.30
N GLY A 156 -15.22 10.44 17.64
CA GLY A 156 -15.87 10.14 18.92
C GLY A 156 -17.29 10.72 19.03
N TYR A 157 -18.00 10.82 17.91
CA TYR A 157 -19.37 11.33 17.76
C TYR A 157 -19.56 12.82 18.09
N CYS A 158 -18.46 13.59 18.11
CA CYS A 158 -18.47 15.03 18.38
C CYS A 158 -18.80 15.90 17.15
N CYS A 159 -18.87 15.33 15.95
CA CYS A 159 -19.21 16.03 14.70
C CYS A 159 -20.12 15.16 13.83
N SER A 160 -20.95 15.82 13.02
CA SER A 160 -21.99 15.19 12.21
C SER A 160 -21.76 15.28 10.70
N GLY A 161 -20.64 15.85 10.22
CA GLY A 161 -20.39 15.88 8.76
C GLY A 161 -19.17 16.66 8.29
N TRP A 162 -18.97 16.61 6.97
CA TRP A 162 -17.79 17.17 6.27
C TRP A 162 -17.53 18.67 6.53
N PRO A 163 -18.52 19.57 6.57
CA PRO A 163 -18.26 20.99 6.81
C PRO A 163 -17.59 21.29 8.16
N GLY A 164 -17.78 20.44 9.16
CA GLY A 164 -17.16 20.56 10.48
C GLY A 164 -15.93 19.66 10.68
N PHE A 165 -15.47 18.98 9.63
CA PHE A 165 -14.34 18.07 9.72
C PHE A 165 -13.02 18.85 9.70
N THR A 166 -12.14 18.55 10.67
CA THR A 166 -10.74 18.94 10.63
C THR A 166 -9.88 17.75 11.03
N LEU A 167 -8.70 17.61 10.41
CA LEU A 167 -7.81 16.49 10.70
C LEU A 167 -7.39 16.44 12.18
N THR A 168 -7.22 17.61 12.80
CA THR A 168 -6.87 17.77 14.22
C THR A 168 -7.99 17.37 15.17
N ALA A 169 -9.23 17.24 14.69
CA ALA A 169 -10.36 16.81 15.50
C ALA A 169 -10.60 15.28 15.48
N LEU A 170 -9.86 14.53 14.67
CA LEU A 170 -9.80 13.07 14.80
C LEU A 170 -9.25 12.70 16.17
N ILE A 171 -9.73 11.60 16.75
CA ILE A 171 -9.11 11.07 17.96
C ILE A 171 -7.67 10.61 17.65
N ALA A 172 -6.77 10.74 18.63
CA ALA A 172 -5.32 10.62 18.47
C ALA A 172 -4.84 9.43 17.61
N PRO A 173 -5.28 8.17 17.81
CA PRO A 173 -4.80 7.07 16.96
C PRO A 173 -5.21 7.22 15.50
N TYR A 174 -6.38 7.79 15.21
CA TYR A 174 -6.86 7.98 13.85
C TYR A 174 -6.18 9.14 13.12
N GLN A 175 -5.59 10.10 13.83
CA GLN A 175 -4.71 11.10 13.23
C GLN A 175 -3.46 10.43 12.62
N ILE A 176 -2.84 9.52 13.37
CA ILE A 176 -1.65 8.79 12.90
C ILE A 176 -2.03 7.82 11.79
N VAL A 177 -3.15 7.09 11.93
CA VAL A 177 -3.65 6.20 10.87
C VAL A 177 -4.01 7.00 9.61
N TYR A 178 -4.46 8.25 9.74
CA TYR A 178 -4.65 9.12 8.57
C TYR A 178 -3.33 9.41 7.85
N CYS A 179 -2.28 9.78 8.59
CA CYS A 179 -0.94 9.98 8.01
C CYS A 179 -0.40 8.70 7.35
N VAL A 180 -0.67 7.54 7.95
CA VAL A 180 -0.36 6.24 7.35
C VAL A 180 -1.14 6.06 6.05
N CYS A 181 -2.45 6.29 6.05
CA CYS A 181 -3.29 6.17 4.88
C CYS A 181 -2.83 7.11 3.76
N GLU A 182 -2.47 8.35 4.09
CA GLU A 182 -1.97 9.35 3.14
C GLU A 182 -0.69 8.91 2.44
N ARG A 183 0.20 8.18 3.12
CA ARG A 183 1.51 7.82 2.56
C ARG A 183 1.60 6.39 2.03
N ASN A 184 0.88 5.47 2.65
CA ASN A 184 1.08 4.03 2.46
C ASN A 184 -0.09 3.31 1.79
N TRP A 185 -1.31 3.87 1.79
CA TRP A 185 -2.51 3.15 1.31
C TRP A 185 -3.25 3.90 0.19
N LEU A 186 -3.41 5.22 0.34
CA LEU A 186 -4.07 6.13 -0.60
C LEU A 186 -3.26 7.44 -0.78
N PRO A 187 -2.05 7.35 -1.35
CA PRO A 187 -1.25 8.51 -1.70
C PRO A 187 -1.89 9.36 -2.79
N GLY A 188 -1.45 10.61 -2.84
CA GLY A 188 -1.93 11.61 -3.78
C GLY A 188 -2.14 12.97 -3.13
N PRO A 189 -2.54 13.98 -3.92
CA PRO A 189 -2.70 15.34 -3.46
C PRO A 189 -3.84 15.47 -2.44
N ASP A 190 -3.69 16.40 -1.51
CA ASP A 190 -4.69 16.73 -0.48
C ASP A 190 -5.85 17.53 -1.08
N THR A 191 -6.68 16.81 -1.81
CA THR A 191 -7.94 17.30 -2.35
C THR A 191 -9.09 16.85 -1.48
N ASP A 192 -10.18 17.62 -1.46
CA ASP A 192 -11.42 17.25 -0.76
C ASP A 192 -11.88 15.83 -1.11
N ALA A 193 -11.84 15.46 -2.39
CA ALA A 193 -12.24 14.13 -2.85
C ALA A 193 -11.33 13.03 -2.29
N LYS A 194 -10.00 13.22 -2.32
CA LYS A 194 -9.03 12.25 -1.79
C LYS A 194 -9.15 12.13 -0.27
N ASN A 195 -9.31 13.23 0.44
CA ASN A 195 -9.45 13.24 1.90
C ASN A 195 -10.72 12.49 2.34
N LYS A 196 -11.84 12.67 1.63
CA LYS A 196 -13.08 11.88 1.86
C LYS A 196 -12.85 10.38 1.65
N LEU A 197 -12.11 9.98 0.62
CA LEU A 197 -11.77 8.57 0.38
C LEU A 197 -10.90 8.00 1.51
N ARG A 198 -9.89 8.74 1.97
CA ARG A 198 -9.05 8.33 3.10
C ARG A 198 -9.87 8.09 4.36
N ILE A 199 -10.77 9.02 4.71
CA ILE A 199 -11.68 8.87 5.86
C ILE A 199 -12.58 7.65 5.73
N ARG A 200 -13.15 7.41 4.56
CA ARG A 200 -13.98 6.22 4.30
C ARG A 200 -13.20 4.91 4.42
N LEU A 201 -11.98 4.86 3.88
CA LEU A 201 -11.12 3.68 3.99
C LEU A 201 -10.79 3.39 5.45
N ILE A 202 -10.32 4.39 6.19
CA ILE A 202 -9.98 4.24 7.61
C ILE A 202 -11.20 3.77 8.40
N TYR A 203 -12.36 4.38 8.17
CA TYR A 203 -13.61 3.95 8.80
C TYR A 203 -13.95 2.48 8.50
N ALA A 204 -13.85 2.05 7.24
CA ALA A 204 -14.10 0.66 6.87
C ALA A 204 -13.15 -0.30 7.60
N LEU A 205 -11.85 0.01 7.61
CA LEU A 205 -10.82 -0.80 8.25
C LEU A 205 -11.03 -0.92 9.77
N VAL A 206 -11.26 0.19 10.48
CA VAL A 206 -11.46 0.14 11.95
C VAL A 206 -12.76 -0.55 12.35
N ASN A 207 -13.75 -0.61 11.44
CA ASN A 207 -14.98 -1.38 11.61
C ASN A 207 -14.84 -2.84 11.14
N ARG A 208 -13.60 -3.33 10.97
CA ARG A 208 -13.28 -4.71 10.58
C ARG A 208 -13.96 -5.14 9.28
N ARG A 209 -14.11 -4.21 8.34
CA ARG A 209 -14.51 -4.54 6.97
C ARG A 209 -13.27 -4.99 6.21
N TYR A 210 -13.37 -6.15 5.58
CA TYR A 210 -12.29 -6.70 4.77
C TYR A 210 -12.10 -5.87 3.49
N VAL A 211 -10.92 -5.29 3.34
CA VAL A 211 -10.49 -4.56 2.14
C VAL A 211 -9.26 -5.29 1.61
N ASN A 212 -9.25 -5.63 0.33
CA ASN A 212 -8.10 -6.24 -0.31
C ASN A 212 -7.00 -5.17 -0.49
N PHE A 213 -5.88 -5.30 0.21
CA PHE A 213 -4.78 -4.33 0.16
C PHE A 213 -4.09 -4.36 -1.22
N GLY A 214 -3.79 -5.54 -1.73
CA GLY A 214 -3.20 -5.75 -3.04
C GLY A 214 -4.02 -5.11 -4.15
N GLU A 215 -5.34 -5.31 -4.16
CA GLU A 215 -6.26 -4.69 -5.14
C GLU A 215 -6.26 -3.17 -5.00
N LEU A 216 -6.36 -2.65 -3.75
CA LEU A 216 -6.32 -1.22 -3.46
C LEU A 216 -5.08 -0.55 -4.04
N VAL A 217 -3.90 -1.15 -3.87
CA VAL A 217 -2.62 -0.60 -4.35
C VAL A 217 -2.46 -0.82 -5.85
N TYR A 218 -2.73 -2.03 -6.34
CA TYR A 218 -2.59 -2.38 -7.75
C TYR A 218 -3.45 -1.49 -8.64
N ASP A 219 -4.71 -1.24 -8.28
CA ASP A 219 -5.60 -0.35 -9.03
C ASP A 219 -5.02 1.06 -9.18
N GLN A 220 -4.40 1.58 -8.12
CA GLN A 220 -3.78 2.92 -8.15
C GLN A 220 -2.54 2.94 -9.04
N ILE A 221 -1.70 1.90 -8.96
CA ILE A 221 -0.51 1.76 -9.80
C ILE A 221 -0.91 1.62 -11.28
N LEU A 222 -1.91 0.78 -11.56
CA LEU A 222 -2.41 0.54 -12.91
C LEU A 222 -3.07 1.80 -13.49
N ALA A 223 -3.87 2.52 -12.70
CA ALA A 223 -4.47 3.78 -13.14
C ALA A 223 -3.41 4.83 -13.50
N MET A 224 -2.38 4.98 -12.66
CA MET A 224 -1.22 5.85 -12.93
C MET A 224 -0.47 5.41 -14.19
N ALA A 225 -0.27 4.10 -14.36
CA ALA A 225 0.41 3.57 -15.54
C ALA A 225 -0.41 3.79 -16.83
N ARG A 226 -1.74 3.78 -16.78
CA ARG A 226 -2.59 4.03 -17.95
C ARG A 226 -2.73 5.51 -18.29
N GLN A 227 -2.86 6.36 -17.28
CA GLN A 227 -3.10 7.80 -17.42
C GLN A 227 -1.86 8.56 -16.97
N PHE A 228 -0.81 8.47 -17.77
CA PHE A 228 0.44 9.16 -17.49
C PHE A 228 0.20 10.68 -17.45
N ASP A 229 0.65 11.30 -16.37
CA ASP A 229 0.51 12.73 -16.09
C ASP A 229 1.84 13.22 -15.52
N GLN A 230 2.54 14.08 -16.26
CA GLN A 230 3.87 14.58 -15.94
C GLN A 230 3.92 15.37 -14.61
N GLU A 231 2.80 15.92 -14.15
CA GLU A 231 2.72 16.70 -12.91
C GLU A 231 2.50 15.82 -11.68
N LYS A 232 2.09 14.56 -11.86
CA LYS A 232 1.82 13.66 -10.75
C LYS A 232 3.08 12.89 -10.36
N LYS A 233 3.28 12.76 -9.05
CA LYS A 233 4.35 11.94 -8.48
C LYS A 233 3.99 10.46 -8.58
N ILE A 234 5.01 9.63 -8.80
CA ILE A 234 4.89 8.17 -8.79
C ILE A 234 4.58 7.69 -7.36
N VAL A 235 3.56 6.84 -7.22
CA VAL A 235 3.11 6.29 -5.93
C VAL A 235 3.64 4.87 -5.70
N PHE A 236 3.76 4.49 -4.42
CA PHE A 236 4.21 3.17 -3.95
C PHE A 236 5.57 2.67 -4.47
N PRO A 237 6.60 3.53 -4.60
CA PRO A 237 7.88 3.10 -5.16
C PRO A 237 8.60 2.06 -4.31
N ASN A 238 8.48 2.14 -2.98
CA ASN A 238 9.09 1.19 -2.06
C ASN A 238 8.45 -0.20 -2.20
N LEU A 239 7.10 -0.26 -2.19
CA LEU A 239 6.36 -1.50 -2.40
C LEU A 239 6.61 -2.10 -3.77
N ILE A 240 6.58 -1.30 -4.84
CA ILE A 240 6.87 -1.79 -6.20
C ILE A 240 8.24 -2.45 -6.23
N TYR A 241 9.25 -1.80 -5.65
CA TYR A 241 10.61 -2.33 -5.62
C TYR A 241 10.76 -3.55 -4.71
N GLN A 242 9.95 -3.68 -3.67
CA GLN A 242 9.97 -4.81 -2.75
C GLN A 242 9.29 -6.07 -3.31
N VAL A 243 8.40 -5.90 -4.28
CA VAL A 243 7.76 -7.02 -5.00
C VAL A 243 8.70 -7.64 -6.04
N LEU A 244 9.67 -6.86 -6.55
CA LEU A 244 10.69 -7.30 -7.51
C LEU A 244 11.87 -8.02 -6.86
#